data_AF-A0A7S2E1H7-F1
#
_entry.id   AF-A0A7S2E1H7-F1
#
_cell.length_a   1.000
_cell.length_b   1.000
_cell.length_c   1.000
_cell.angle_alpha   90.00
_cell.angle_beta   90.00
_cell.angle_gamma   90.00
#
_symmetry.space_group_name_H-M   'P 1'
#
loop_
_entity.id
_entity.type
_entity.pdbx_description
1 polymer ?
#
loop_
_entity_poly.entity_id
_entity_poly.type
_entity_poly.pdbx_seq_one_letter_code
_entity_poly.pdbx_strand_id
1 'polypeptide(L)'
;DEAAREKFAGRCVVLSGLQVRPELNGEVATVGEWHEAKGRFAVHSIRVPGQLLLKTSNLALATAEQEAEDREATQQALAARVESLREHLVSHPAADEDGQSELISAIDVVCDLAEKTSAAFEHVSAAGSPLLSTKQRSIDLMLTILAEAPALPLAVTARTLRALRFLARGDRLAILFAIGPPSESARQPAHTAVMRVLQEAVAIARRWQAQPEGSTDVDKPSLRSLLRWGCECVKALSWDDDGGSACHRADGGNVVASVMSVPFSWPDVQVAGVIALRNLLSHEAARRSVVASPSPITRVVAAMNLYPTEPEIGSYGSELLAIVALSGLCPCCGGACDGASDVTVELRLSPSMRQARPASSTSFPASSTSF
;
A
#
# COMPACT_ATOMS: atom_id res chain seq x y z
N ASP A 1 -16.32 -25.80 -11.14
CA ASP A 1 -15.35 -26.35 -12.09
C ASP A 1 -13.97 -25.85 -11.66
N GLU A 2 -13.27 -26.67 -10.91
CA GLU A 2 -11.97 -26.34 -10.31
C GLU A 2 -10.87 -26.31 -11.36
N ALA A 3 -10.92 -27.23 -12.34
CA ALA A 3 -9.97 -27.28 -13.45
C ALA A 3 -10.00 -26.01 -14.30
N ALA A 4 -11.18 -25.42 -14.52
CA ALA A 4 -11.27 -24.14 -15.21
C ALA A 4 -10.66 -22.98 -14.42
N ARG A 5 -10.79 -22.98 -13.08
CA ARG A 5 -10.18 -21.97 -12.21
C ARG A 5 -8.65 -22.04 -12.30
N GLU A 6 -8.09 -23.24 -12.20
CA GLU A 6 -6.66 -23.47 -12.33
C GLU A 6 -6.14 -23.09 -13.73
N LYS A 7 -6.91 -23.40 -14.78
CA LYS A 7 -6.52 -23.11 -16.17
C LYS A 7 -6.42 -21.62 -16.47
N PHE A 8 -7.36 -20.81 -15.96
CA PHE A 8 -7.52 -19.42 -16.41
C PHE A 8 -7.11 -18.36 -15.37
N ALA A 9 -7.14 -18.64 -14.06
CA ALA A 9 -6.87 -17.62 -13.05
C ALA A 9 -5.47 -16.99 -13.24
N GLY A 10 -5.43 -15.65 -13.32
CA GLY A 10 -4.19 -14.88 -13.52
C GLY A 10 -3.60 -14.95 -14.94
N ARG A 11 -4.25 -15.62 -15.89
CA ARG A 11 -3.76 -15.74 -17.27
C ARG A 11 -4.37 -14.66 -18.18
N CYS A 12 -3.66 -14.34 -19.25
CA CYS A 12 -4.21 -13.56 -20.35
C CYS A 12 -5.05 -14.46 -21.26
N VAL A 13 -6.20 -13.93 -21.66
CA VAL A 13 -7.18 -14.64 -22.48
C VAL A 13 -7.66 -13.76 -23.61
N VAL A 14 -8.01 -14.38 -24.73
CA VAL A 14 -8.76 -13.77 -25.81
C VAL A 14 -10.25 -13.99 -25.55
N LEU A 15 -10.99 -12.90 -25.59
CA LEU A 15 -12.45 -12.92 -25.43
C LEU A 15 -13.09 -13.48 -26.69
N SER A 16 -14.05 -14.39 -26.54
CA SER A 16 -14.75 -14.99 -27.69
C SER A 16 -16.20 -15.32 -27.36
N GLY A 17 -17.05 -15.42 -28.39
CA GLY A 17 -18.45 -15.81 -28.24
C GLY A 17 -19.32 -14.87 -27.40
N LEU A 18 -18.91 -13.61 -27.22
CA LEU A 18 -19.72 -12.59 -26.55
C LEU A 18 -20.85 -12.14 -27.49
N GLN A 19 -22.10 -12.33 -27.08
CA GLN A 19 -23.28 -11.90 -27.85
C GLN A 19 -23.73 -10.49 -27.51
N VAL A 20 -23.57 -10.07 -26.24
CA VAL A 20 -24.01 -8.75 -25.77
C VAL A 20 -23.04 -7.64 -26.18
N ARG A 21 -21.75 -7.99 -26.29
CA ARG A 21 -20.66 -7.08 -26.68
C ARG A 21 -19.75 -7.75 -27.72
N PRO A 22 -20.27 -8.00 -28.94
CA PRO A 22 -19.52 -8.70 -29.97
C PRO A 22 -18.25 -7.98 -30.39
N GLU A 23 -18.20 -6.65 -30.22
CA GLU A 23 -17.03 -5.80 -30.47
C GLU A 23 -15.81 -6.13 -29.60
N LEU A 24 -16.01 -6.86 -28.49
CA LEU A 24 -14.92 -7.30 -27.62
C LEU A 24 -14.37 -8.68 -28.00
N ASN A 25 -14.99 -9.39 -28.95
CA ASN A 25 -14.46 -10.67 -29.39
C ASN A 25 -13.14 -10.47 -30.15
N GLY A 26 -12.11 -11.25 -29.79
CA GLY A 26 -10.75 -11.11 -30.30
C GLY A 26 -9.86 -10.23 -29.43
N GLU A 27 -10.42 -9.45 -28.50
CA GLU A 27 -9.63 -8.63 -27.58
C GLU A 27 -8.96 -9.49 -26.51
N VAL A 28 -7.75 -9.09 -26.14
CA VAL A 28 -7.01 -9.69 -25.03
C VAL A 28 -7.48 -9.05 -23.72
N ALA A 29 -7.53 -9.86 -22.67
CA ALA A 29 -7.91 -9.43 -21.34
C ALA A 29 -7.24 -10.30 -20.27
N THR A 30 -7.15 -9.78 -19.05
CA THR A 30 -6.58 -10.51 -17.91
C THR A 30 -7.69 -11.08 -17.04
N VAL A 31 -7.61 -12.38 -16.76
CA VAL A 31 -8.54 -13.07 -15.87
C VAL A 31 -8.17 -12.80 -14.42
N GLY A 32 -9.08 -12.17 -13.68
CA GLY A 32 -9.01 -11.98 -12.24
C GLY A 32 -9.72 -13.11 -11.47
N GLU A 33 -10.38 -12.75 -10.37
CA GLU A 33 -10.98 -13.70 -9.44
C GLU A 33 -12.23 -14.41 -9.99
N TRP A 34 -12.45 -15.65 -9.54
CA TRP A 34 -13.69 -16.37 -9.83
C TRP A 34 -14.82 -15.93 -8.89
N HIS A 35 -15.92 -15.46 -9.44
CA HIS A 35 -17.10 -15.06 -8.68
C HIS A 35 -18.04 -16.26 -8.45
N GLU A 36 -17.96 -16.89 -7.27
CA GLU A 36 -18.69 -18.13 -6.94
C GLU A 36 -20.19 -18.03 -7.18
N ALA A 37 -20.84 -16.99 -6.64
CA ALA A 37 -22.29 -16.82 -6.72
C ALA A 37 -22.82 -16.68 -8.16
N LYS A 38 -21.98 -16.23 -9.10
CA LYS A 38 -22.37 -16.00 -10.50
C LYS A 38 -21.83 -17.06 -11.45
N GLY A 39 -20.90 -17.90 -10.98
CA GLY A 39 -20.22 -18.90 -11.80
C GLY A 39 -19.47 -18.30 -12.99
N ARG A 40 -18.77 -17.17 -12.76
CA ARG A 40 -18.10 -16.39 -13.82
C ARG A 40 -16.75 -15.86 -13.34
N PHE A 41 -15.83 -15.67 -14.27
CA PHE A 41 -14.59 -14.94 -14.01
C PHE A 41 -14.81 -13.44 -14.09
N ALA A 42 -14.20 -12.72 -13.17
CA ALA A 42 -13.86 -11.33 -13.35
C ALA A 42 -12.78 -11.20 -14.41
N VAL A 43 -13.02 -10.41 -15.45
CA VAL A 43 -12.07 -10.18 -16.54
C VAL A 43 -11.86 -8.69 -16.72
N HIS A 44 -10.61 -8.26 -16.83
CA HIS A 44 -10.23 -6.87 -16.99
C HIS A 44 -9.62 -6.66 -18.38
N SER A 45 -10.20 -5.75 -19.15
CA SER A 45 -9.66 -5.29 -20.44
C SER A 45 -9.18 -3.85 -20.31
N ILE A 46 -8.21 -3.44 -21.15
CA ILE A 46 -7.75 -2.04 -21.22
C ILE A 46 -8.79 -1.17 -21.93
N ARG A 47 -9.46 -1.71 -22.96
CA ARG A 47 -10.41 -0.95 -23.78
C ARG A 47 -11.72 -0.64 -23.07
N VAL A 48 -12.08 -1.46 -22.09
CA VAL A 48 -13.35 -1.33 -21.37
C VAL A 48 -13.06 -0.98 -19.91
N PRO A 49 -13.54 0.17 -19.42
CA PRO A 49 -13.46 0.48 -18.00
C PRO A 49 -14.28 -0.52 -17.17
N GLY A 50 -13.80 -0.84 -15.97
CA GLY A 50 -14.44 -1.79 -15.06
C GLY A 50 -14.13 -3.26 -15.33
N GLN A 51 -14.92 -4.12 -14.69
CA GLN A 51 -14.77 -5.57 -14.67
C GLN A 51 -15.91 -6.25 -15.45
N LEU A 52 -15.56 -7.17 -16.35
CA LEU A 52 -16.53 -7.99 -17.09
C LEU A 52 -16.67 -9.36 -16.41
N LEU A 53 -17.91 -9.81 -16.18
CA LEU A 53 -18.18 -11.13 -15.63
C LEU A 53 -18.49 -12.12 -16.75
N LEU A 54 -17.53 -12.97 -17.09
CA LEU A 54 -17.56 -13.84 -18.26
C LEU A 54 -17.54 -15.33 -17.87
N LYS A 55 -18.19 -16.17 -18.70
CA LYS A 55 -18.14 -17.63 -18.55
C LYS A 55 -16.84 -18.18 -19.13
N THR A 56 -16.44 -19.38 -18.72
CA THR A 56 -15.31 -20.12 -19.30
C THR A 56 -15.41 -20.29 -20.81
N SER A 57 -16.62 -20.51 -21.33
CA SER A 57 -16.88 -20.64 -22.77
C SER A 57 -16.58 -19.37 -23.57
N ASN A 58 -16.37 -18.24 -22.90
CA ASN A 58 -16.03 -16.97 -23.52
C ASN A 58 -14.53 -16.64 -23.45
N LEU A 59 -13.71 -17.54 -22.92
CA LEU A 59 -12.29 -17.32 -22.69
C LEU A 59 -11.47 -18.37 -23.46
N ALA A 60 -10.55 -17.90 -24.29
CA ALA A 60 -9.50 -18.72 -24.89
C ALA A 60 -8.15 -18.23 -24.35
N LEU A 61 -7.18 -19.11 -24.10
CA LEU A 61 -5.84 -18.64 -23.70
C LEU A 61 -5.22 -17.81 -24.83
N ALA A 62 -4.65 -16.65 -24.48
CA ALA A 62 -3.93 -15.82 -25.44
C ALA A 62 -2.63 -16.51 -25.86
N THR A 63 -2.19 -16.28 -27.10
CA THR A 63 -0.85 -16.67 -27.54
C THR A 63 0.18 -15.70 -26.95
N ALA A 64 1.44 -16.12 -26.88
CA ALA A 64 2.52 -15.24 -26.40
C ALA A 64 2.65 -13.94 -27.23
N GLU A 65 2.34 -14.01 -28.52
CA GLU A 65 2.31 -12.86 -29.45
C GLU A 65 1.17 -11.90 -29.09
N GLN A 66 -0.05 -12.41 -28.92
CA GLN A 66 -1.21 -11.61 -28.52
C GLN A 66 -1.01 -10.97 -27.14
N GLU A 67 -0.43 -11.70 -26.19
CA GLU A 67 -0.05 -11.15 -24.89
C GLU A 67 0.98 -10.03 -25.01
N ALA A 68 1.93 -10.14 -25.95
CA ALA A 68 2.96 -9.11 -26.15
C ALA A 68 2.35 -7.85 -26.78
N GLU A 69 1.48 -8.00 -27.79
CA GLU A 69 0.75 -6.90 -28.43
C GLU A 69 -0.16 -6.15 -27.43
N ASP A 70 -0.94 -6.87 -26.61
CA ASP A 70 -1.80 -6.27 -25.59
C ASP A 70 -0.99 -5.53 -24.52
N ARG A 71 0.17 -6.07 -24.14
CA ARG A 71 1.10 -5.40 -23.23
C ARG A 71 1.63 -4.10 -23.82
N GLU A 72 2.05 -4.11 -25.08
CA GLU A 72 2.52 -2.89 -25.75
C GLU A 72 1.39 -1.85 -25.88
N ALA A 73 0.18 -2.27 -26.25
CA ALA A 73 -0.98 -1.40 -26.31
C ALA A 73 -1.34 -0.79 -24.95
N THR A 74 -1.32 -1.60 -23.87
CA THR A 74 -1.49 -1.14 -22.48
C THR A 74 -0.47 -0.07 -22.12
N GLN A 75 0.79 -0.32 -22.46
CA GLN A 75 1.89 0.58 -22.20
C GLN A 75 1.72 1.92 -22.94
N GLN A 76 1.35 1.89 -24.21
CA GLN A 76 1.11 3.10 -25.01
C GLN A 76 -0.10 3.89 -24.46
N ALA A 77 -1.19 3.20 -24.11
CA ALA A 77 -2.37 3.82 -23.52
C ALA A 77 -2.07 4.49 -22.17
N LEU A 78 -1.30 3.81 -21.30
CA LEU A 78 -0.87 4.37 -20.02
C LEU A 78 0.04 5.57 -20.21
N ALA A 79 1.02 5.51 -21.12
CA ALA A 79 1.90 6.63 -21.42
C ALA A 79 1.12 7.85 -21.95
N ALA A 80 0.18 7.64 -22.87
CA ALA A 80 -0.67 8.71 -23.40
C ALA A 80 -1.55 9.34 -22.30
N ARG A 81 -2.08 8.53 -21.39
CA ARG A 81 -2.92 9.03 -20.28
C ARG A 81 -2.12 9.78 -19.23
N VAL A 82 -0.90 9.31 -18.93
CA VAL A 82 0.07 10.00 -18.07
C VAL A 82 0.40 11.37 -18.63
N GLU A 83 0.69 11.48 -19.92
CA GLU A 83 1.01 12.76 -20.55
C GLU A 83 -0.21 13.69 -20.58
N SER A 84 -1.39 13.16 -20.93
CA SER A 84 -2.65 13.92 -20.87
C SER A 84 -2.95 14.45 -19.46
N LEU A 85 -2.70 13.67 -18.40
CA LEU A 85 -2.87 14.11 -17.02
C LEU A 85 -1.85 15.20 -16.66
N ARG A 86 -0.61 15.06 -17.12
CA ARG A 86 0.44 16.07 -16.93
C ARG A 86 0.08 17.39 -17.59
N GLU A 87 -0.34 17.36 -18.85
CA GLU A 87 -0.80 18.55 -19.60
C GLU A 87 -2.02 19.20 -18.91
N HIS A 88 -2.96 18.38 -18.43
CA HIS A 88 -4.12 18.87 -17.69
C HIS A 88 -3.73 19.58 -16.39
N LEU A 89 -2.82 19.01 -15.60
CA LEU A 89 -2.32 19.61 -14.36
C LEU A 89 -1.57 20.93 -14.61
N VAL A 90 -0.81 21.02 -15.71
CA VAL A 90 -0.13 22.26 -16.10
C VAL A 90 -1.14 23.33 -16.54
N SER A 91 -2.21 22.94 -17.23
CA SER A 91 -3.18 23.88 -17.82
C SER A 91 -4.27 24.32 -16.84
N HIS A 92 -4.63 23.47 -15.87
CA HIS A 92 -5.72 23.68 -14.91
C HIS A 92 -5.20 23.48 -13.49
N PRO A 93 -4.46 24.46 -12.92
CA PRO A 93 -4.15 24.41 -11.49
C PRO A 93 -5.48 24.37 -10.72
N ALA A 94 -5.64 23.35 -9.86
CA ALA A 94 -6.90 22.87 -9.25
C ALA A 94 -7.68 23.88 -8.37
N ALA A 95 -7.98 25.07 -8.89
CA ALA A 95 -8.55 26.20 -8.18
C ALA A 95 -10.09 26.19 -8.18
N ASP A 96 -10.75 25.53 -9.12
CA ASP A 96 -12.22 25.42 -9.19
C ASP A 96 -12.73 23.97 -8.95
N GLU A 97 -14.01 23.85 -8.57
CA GLU A 97 -14.64 22.56 -8.24
C GLU A 97 -14.74 21.64 -9.47
N ASP A 98 -14.96 22.20 -10.66
CA ASP A 98 -15.06 21.44 -11.91
C ASP A 98 -13.71 20.80 -12.27
N GLY A 99 -12.61 21.57 -12.19
CA GLY A 99 -11.26 21.05 -12.41
C GLY A 99 -10.86 19.98 -11.37
N GLN A 100 -11.34 20.09 -10.13
CA GLN A 100 -11.13 19.04 -9.13
C GLN A 100 -11.85 17.74 -9.49
N SER A 101 -13.08 17.81 -9.99
CA SER A 101 -13.84 16.63 -10.42
C SER A 101 -13.18 15.91 -11.60
N GLU A 102 -12.73 16.67 -12.60
CA GLU A 102 -11.99 16.13 -13.74
C GLU A 102 -10.65 15.52 -13.31
N LEU A 103 -9.92 16.19 -12.42
CA LEU A 103 -8.66 15.68 -11.88
C LEU A 103 -8.87 14.38 -11.08
N ILE A 104 -9.90 14.31 -10.24
CA ILE A 104 -10.27 13.09 -9.50
C ILE A 104 -10.57 11.96 -10.46
N SER A 105 -11.40 12.21 -11.49
CA SER A 105 -11.72 11.23 -12.52
C SER A 105 -10.47 10.74 -13.27
N ALA A 106 -9.58 11.66 -13.64
CA ALA A 106 -8.34 11.32 -14.32
C ALA A 106 -7.41 10.48 -13.43
N ILE A 107 -7.29 10.83 -12.14
CA ILE A 107 -6.51 10.06 -11.16
C ILE A 107 -7.13 8.69 -10.95
N ASP A 108 -8.45 8.57 -10.83
CA ASP A 108 -9.15 7.29 -10.67
C ASP A 108 -8.86 6.36 -11.87
N VAL A 109 -8.84 6.90 -13.09
CA VAL A 109 -8.43 6.13 -14.29
C VAL A 109 -6.96 5.66 -14.20
N VAL A 110 -6.05 6.52 -13.75
CA VAL A 110 -4.64 6.10 -13.59
C VAL A 110 -4.50 5.10 -12.43
N CYS A 111 -5.27 5.23 -11.35
CA CYS A 111 -5.32 4.26 -10.25
C CYS A 111 -5.77 2.88 -10.75
N ASP A 112 -6.88 2.82 -11.49
CA ASP A 112 -7.41 1.59 -12.05
C ASP A 112 -6.41 0.95 -13.01
N LEU A 113 -5.76 1.75 -13.85
CA LEU A 113 -4.77 1.26 -14.78
C LEU A 113 -3.49 0.79 -14.07
N ALA A 114 -3.04 1.51 -13.05
CA ALA A 114 -1.94 1.13 -12.19
C ALA A 114 -2.21 -0.20 -11.47
N GLU A 115 -3.42 -0.38 -10.94
CA GLU A 115 -3.86 -1.61 -10.29
C GLU A 115 -3.88 -2.78 -11.28
N LYS A 116 -4.47 -2.59 -12.47
CA LYS A 116 -4.46 -3.58 -13.56
C LYS A 116 -3.04 -3.96 -13.98
N THR A 117 -2.17 -2.96 -14.14
CA THR A 117 -0.78 -3.19 -14.54
C THR A 117 -0.05 -3.92 -13.42
N SER A 118 -0.23 -3.53 -12.15
CA SER A 118 0.32 -4.22 -10.99
C SER A 118 -0.10 -5.68 -10.91
N ALA A 119 -1.38 -5.98 -11.16
CA ALA A 119 -1.87 -7.36 -11.21
C ALA A 119 -1.21 -8.16 -12.36
N ALA A 120 -1.02 -7.54 -13.53
CA ALA A 120 -0.28 -8.15 -14.62
C ALA A 120 1.21 -8.38 -14.28
N PHE A 121 1.81 -7.54 -13.44
CA PHE A 121 3.22 -7.65 -13.01
C PHE A 121 3.50 -8.77 -12.03
N GLU A 122 2.53 -9.21 -11.22
CA GLU A 122 2.75 -10.31 -10.26
C GLU A 122 3.19 -11.61 -10.96
N HIS A 123 3.02 -11.70 -12.27
CA HIS A 123 3.41 -12.84 -13.10
C HIS A 123 4.65 -12.61 -13.98
N VAL A 124 5.27 -11.43 -13.95
CA VAL A 124 6.40 -11.06 -14.85
C VAL A 124 7.58 -10.48 -14.06
N SER A 125 8.41 -11.37 -13.52
CA SER A 125 9.66 -11.03 -12.80
C SER A 125 10.88 -10.83 -13.71
N ALA A 126 10.73 -10.76 -15.04
CA ALA A 126 11.87 -10.69 -15.95
C ALA A 126 12.52 -9.29 -15.95
N ALA A 127 13.79 -9.23 -15.53
CA ALA A 127 14.64 -8.05 -15.62
C ALA A 127 14.66 -7.48 -17.06
N GLY A 128 14.44 -6.18 -17.22
CA GLY A 128 14.44 -5.50 -18.52
C GLY A 128 13.09 -5.46 -19.26
N SER A 129 11.99 -5.90 -18.63
CA SER A 129 10.65 -5.79 -19.22
C SER A 129 10.28 -4.31 -19.49
N PRO A 130 9.82 -3.96 -20.71
CA PRO A 130 9.32 -2.62 -21.05
C PRO A 130 8.23 -2.13 -20.09
N LEU A 131 7.44 -3.05 -19.55
CA LEU A 131 6.41 -2.76 -18.57
C LEU A 131 7.01 -2.14 -17.29
N LEU A 132 8.18 -2.59 -16.82
CA LEU A 132 8.84 -1.99 -15.64
C LEU A 132 9.14 -0.50 -15.85
N SER A 133 9.50 -0.10 -17.08
CA SER A 133 9.70 1.31 -17.43
C SER A 133 8.40 2.12 -17.39
N THR A 134 7.26 1.49 -17.69
CA THR A 134 5.94 2.12 -17.62
C THR A 134 5.49 2.26 -16.18
N LYS A 135 5.67 1.21 -15.37
CA LYS A 135 5.45 1.21 -13.92
C LYS A 135 6.22 2.35 -13.27
N GLN A 136 7.50 2.52 -13.61
CA GLN A 136 8.28 3.65 -13.12
C GLN A 136 7.70 4.99 -13.52
N ARG A 137 7.40 5.19 -14.81
CA ARG A 137 6.84 6.46 -15.28
C ARG A 137 5.54 6.82 -14.56
N SER A 138 4.72 5.83 -14.24
CA SER A 138 3.52 6.03 -13.43
C SER A 138 3.85 6.41 -11.98
N ILE A 139 4.86 5.78 -11.37
CA ILE A 139 5.36 6.16 -10.03
C ILE A 139 5.86 7.61 -10.06
N ASP A 140 6.73 7.95 -11.00
CA ASP A 140 7.30 9.28 -11.16
C ASP A 140 6.23 10.35 -11.39
N LEU A 141 5.21 10.06 -12.20
CA LEU A 141 4.08 10.97 -12.37
C LEU A 141 3.34 11.18 -11.05
N MET A 142 2.98 10.10 -10.35
CA MET A 142 2.24 10.22 -9.09
C MET A 142 3.04 10.98 -8.03
N LEU A 143 4.35 10.78 -7.98
CA LEU A 143 5.24 11.53 -7.09
C LEU A 143 5.34 13.00 -7.50
N THR A 144 5.42 13.28 -8.80
CA THR A 144 5.38 14.64 -9.34
C THR A 144 4.08 15.34 -8.93
N ILE A 145 2.93 14.66 -9.07
CA ILE A 145 1.62 15.16 -8.62
C ILE A 145 1.65 15.52 -7.13
N LEU A 146 2.21 14.65 -6.28
CA LEU A 146 2.33 14.93 -4.85
C LEU A 146 3.31 16.06 -4.53
N ALA A 147 4.37 16.21 -5.31
CA ALA A 147 5.42 17.20 -5.07
C ALA A 147 5.03 18.60 -5.55
N GLU A 148 4.39 18.71 -6.71
CA GLU A 148 4.05 19.97 -7.38
C GLU A 148 2.76 20.61 -6.85
N ALA A 149 1.91 19.84 -6.18
CA ALA A 149 0.63 20.33 -5.71
C ALA A 149 0.47 20.16 -4.18
N PRO A 150 1.19 20.98 -3.37
CA PRO A 150 1.06 20.96 -1.91
C PRO A 150 -0.33 21.35 -1.40
N ALA A 151 -1.22 21.85 -2.28
CA ALA A 151 -2.59 22.24 -1.98
C ALA A 151 -3.65 21.30 -2.61
N LEU A 152 -3.28 20.07 -3.01
CA LEU A 152 -4.28 19.13 -3.52
C LEU A 152 -5.37 18.86 -2.48
N PRO A 153 -6.64 18.72 -2.91
CA PRO A 153 -7.68 18.21 -2.03
C PRO A 153 -7.27 16.88 -1.38
N LEU A 154 -7.68 16.69 -0.13
CA LEU A 154 -7.33 15.49 0.64
C LEU A 154 -7.73 14.19 -0.10
N ALA A 155 -8.89 14.22 -0.76
CA ALA A 155 -9.42 13.12 -1.54
C ALA A 155 -8.57 12.76 -2.77
N VAL A 156 -7.96 13.77 -3.42
CA VAL A 156 -7.02 13.59 -4.53
C VAL A 156 -5.73 12.98 -3.99
N THR A 157 -5.17 13.57 -2.93
CA THR A 157 -3.93 13.09 -2.31
C THR A 157 -4.06 11.63 -1.85
N ALA A 158 -5.18 11.26 -1.24
CA ALA A 158 -5.45 9.89 -0.80
C ALA A 158 -5.51 8.89 -1.95
N ARG A 159 -6.10 9.28 -3.09
CA ARG A 159 -6.14 8.46 -4.31
C ARG A 159 -4.77 8.31 -4.93
N THR A 160 -4.00 9.39 -5.02
CA THR A 160 -2.61 9.37 -5.52
C THR A 160 -1.73 8.45 -4.67
N LEU A 161 -1.85 8.51 -3.34
CA LEU A 161 -1.14 7.57 -2.45
C LEU A 161 -1.62 6.12 -2.61
N ARG A 162 -2.93 5.89 -2.82
CA ARG A 162 -3.45 4.56 -3.12
C ARG A 162 -2.84 4.01 -4.41
N ALA A 163 -2.81 4.80 -5.48
CA ALA A 163 -2.17 4.43 -6.76
C ALA A 163 -0.70 4.07 -6.54
N LEU A 164 0.03 4.94 -5.85
CA LEU A 164 1.43 4.72 -5.51
C LEU A 164 1.66 3.45 -4.72
N ARG A 165 0.79 3.10 -3.77
CA ARG A 165 0.91 1.82 -3.08
C ARG A 165 0.81 0.66 -4.04
N PHE A 166 -0.17 0.64 -4.95
CA PHE A 166 -0.30 -0.46 -5.91
C PHE A 166 0.90 -0.51 -6.85
N LEU A 167 1.35 0.64 -7.35
CA LEU A 167 2.55 0.72 -8.16
C LEU A 167 3.81 0.33 -7.39
N ALA A 168 3.90 0.59 -6.09
CA ALA A 168 5.03 0.18 -5.26
C ALA A 168 4.89 -1.28 -4.78
N ARG A 169 3.75 -1.93 -5.00
CA ARG A 169 3.52 -3.33 -4.64
C ARG A 169 4.05 -4.23 -5.76
N GLY A 170 4.65 -5.36 -5.37
CA GLY A 170 5.15 -6.38 -6.30
C GLY A 170 6.64 -6.28 -6.63
N ASP A 171 7.26 -7.46 -6.58
CA ASP A 171 8.64 -7.87 -6.87
C ASP A 171 9.79 -6.89 -6.57
N ARG A 172 10.76 -7.35 -5.77
CA ARG A 172 12.02 -6.66 -5.45
C ARG A 172 12.71 -6.15 -6.72
N LEU A 173 12.62 -6.92 -7.80
CA LEU A 173 13.15 -6.53 -9.11
C LEU A 173 12.35 -5.41 -9.75
N ALA A 174 11.03 -5.36 -9.60
CA ALA A 174 10.21 -4.30 -10.17
C ALA A 174 10.43 -2.96 -9.47
N ILE A 175 10.64 -2.94 -8.15
CA ILE A 175 11.01 -1.72 -7.42
C ILE A 175 12.43 -1.29 -7.80
N LEU A 176 13.40 -2.21 -7.82
CA LEU A 176 14.80 -1.92 -8.20
C LEU A 176 14.96 -1.49 -9.67
N PHE A 177 14.15 -2.02 -10.60
CA PHE A 177 14.18 -1.65 -12.02
C PHE A 177 13.28 -0.49 -12.37
N ALA A 178 12.13 -0.35 -11.70
CA ALA A 178 11.32 0.84 -11.88
C ALA A 178 12.15 2.02 -11.39
N ILE A 179 12.66 1.98 -10.16
CA ILE A 179 13.55 3.02 -9.64
C ILE A 179 14.90 3.05 -10.37
N GLY A 180 15.13 2.10 -11.31
CA GLY A 180 16.29 1.94 -12.17
C GLY A 180 17.60 1.79 -11.38
N PRO A 181 18.73 1.69 -12.09
CA PRO A 181 19.98 2.31 -11.65
C PRO A 181 20.05 3.73 -12.25
N PRO A 182 19.69 4.82 -11.54
CA PRO A 182 19.91 6.17 -12.03
C PRO A 182 20.77 6.98 -11.05
N SER A 183 21.27 8.12 -11.54
CA SER A 183 21.94 9.13 -10.73
C SER A 183 21.16 9.44 -9.45
N GLU A 184 21.85 9.56 -8.31
CA GLU A 184 21.28 9.88 -6.98
C GLU A 184 20.24 11.03 -6.98
N SER A 185 20.30 11.93 -7.98
CA SER A 185 19.43 13.09 -8.13
C SER A 185 17.93 12.78 -8.28
N ALA A 186 17.53 11.62 -8.83
CA ALA A 186 16.12 11.32 -9.10
C ALA A 186 15.41 10.51 -7.98
N ARG A 187 16.15 9.87 -7.06
CA ARG A 187 15.56 9.05 -5.97
C ARG A 187 15.17 9.84 -4.71
N GLN A 188 15.88 10.94 -4.45
CA GLN A 188 15.63 11.83 -3.31
C GLN A 188 14.23 12.49 -3.32
N PRO A 189 13.69 12.95 -4.47
CA PRO A 189 12.39 13.63 -4.54
C PRO A 189 11.23 12.74 -4.11
N ALA A 190 11.23 11.45 -4.49
CA ALA A 190 10.14 10.51 -4.24
C ALA A 190 9.84 10.32 -2.74
N HIS A 191 10.86 9.91 -2.00
CA HIS A 191 10.78 9.65 -0.56
C HIS A 191 10.45 10.93 0.20
N THR A 192 11.05 12.05 -0.22
CA THR A 192 10.78 13.37 0.36
C THR A 192 9.33 13.80 0.13
N ALA A 193 8.77 13.54 -1.05
CA ALA A 193 7.37 13.86 -1.36
C ALA A 193 6.40 13.05 -0.50
N VAL A 194 6.59 11.73 -0.39
CA VAL A 194 5.76 10.87 0.47
C VAL A 194 5.82 11.32 1.93
N MET A 195 7.01 11.64 2.46
CA MET A 195 7.15 12.11 3.84
C MET A 195 6.52 13.49 4.05
N ARG A 196 6.64 14.41 3.10
CA ARG A 196 5.99 15.72 3.16
C ARG A 196 4.47 15.59 3.18
N VAL A 197 3.91 14.72 2.33
CA VAL A 197 2.47 14.44 2.31
C VAL A 197 2.01 13.87 3.64
N LEU A 198 2.75 12.92 4.22
CA LEU A 198 2.46 12.37 5.55
C LEU A 198 2.54 13.42 6.66
N GLN A 199 3.55 14.31 6.63
CA GLN A 199 3.69 15.39 7.60
C GLN A 199 2.49 16.34 7.55
N GLU A 200 2.06 16.74 6.35
CA GLU A 200 0.88 17.61 6.20
C GLU A 200 -0.40 16.87 6.62
N ALA A 201 -0.54 15.59 6.27
CA ALA A 201 -1.65 14.75 6.72
C ALA A 201 -1.74 14.69 8.26
N VAL A 202 -0.60 14.52 8.93
CA VAL A 202 -0.51 14.56 10.40
C VAL A 202 -0.89 15.94 10.93
N ALA A 203 -0.44 17.03 10.28
CA ALA A 203 -0.79 18.39 10.68
C ALA A 203 -2.31 18.62 10.57
N ILE A 204 -2.94 18.23 9.47
CA ILE A 204 -4.39 18.25 9.27
C ILE A 204 -5.10 17.44 10.37
N ALA A 205 -4.61 16.24 10.65
CA ALA A 205 -5.22 15.35 11.61
C ALA A 205 -5.11 15.87 13.06
N ARG A 206 -4.00 16.54 13.42
CA ARG A 206 -3.85 17.23 14.70
C ARG A 206 -4.77 18.44 14.81
N ARG A 207 -4.88 19.25 13.74
CA ARG A 207 -5.84 20.37 13.68
C ARG A 207 -7.26 19.87 13.91
N TRP A 208 -7.63 18.76 13.26
CA TRP A 208 -8.92 18.11 13.43
C TRP A 208 -9.17 17.63 14.88
N GLN A 209 -8.20 16.96 15.51
CA GLN A 209 -8.33 16.53 16.90
C GLN A 209 -8.49 17.68 17.91
N ALA A 210 -7.94 18.85 17.58
CA ALA A 210 -8.06 20.05 18.41
C ALA A 210 -9.40 20.78 18.24
N GLN A 211 -10.21 20.43 17.22
CA GLN A 211 -11.53 21.03 17.04
C GLN A 211 -12.52 20.49 18.09
N PRO A 212 -13.47 21.33 18.56
CA PRO A 212 -14.51 20.89 19.48
C PRO A 212 -15.36 19.77 18.88
N GLU A 213 -15.82 18.85 19.73
CA GLU A 213 -16.69 17.75 19.34
C GLU A 213 -17.92 18.29 18.58
N GLY A 214 -18.05 17.91 17.30
CA GLY A 214 -19.16 18.34 16.43
C GLY A 214 -18.75 19.02 15.12
N SER A 215 -17.47 19.39 14.96
CA SER A 215 -16.99 19.90 13.67
C SER A 215 -17.03 18.83 12.57
N THR A 216 -17.70 19.15 11.46
CA THR A 216 -17.86 18.29 10.27
C THR A 216 -16.89 18.60 9.14
N ASP A 217 -15.98 19.57 9.32
CA ASP A 217 -15.17 20.12 8.22
C ASP A 217 -14.12 19.16 7.65
N VAL A 218 -13.84 18.04 8.32
CA VAL A 218 -12.83 17.08 7.88
C VAL A 218 -13.48 15.75 7.53
N ASP A 219 -13.29 15.34 6.27
CA ASP A 219 -13.62 14.00 5.77
C ASP A 219 -12.72 12.94 6.45
N LYS A 220 -13.15 12.47 7.62
CA LYS A 220 -12.41 11.48 8.43
C LYS A 220 -12.06 10.21 7.65
N PRO A 221 -12.97 9.62 6.84
CA PRO A 221 -12.63 8.49 5.95
C PRO A 221 -11.44 8.77 5.02
N SER A 222 -11.41 9.93 4.36
CA SER A 222 -10.30 10.30 3.47
C SER A 222 -9.00 10.51 4.23
N LEU A 223 -9.05 11.16 5.40
CA LEU A 223 -7.88 11.35 6.25
C LEU A 223 -7.31 10.02 6.77
N ARG A 224 -8.18 9.12 7.25
CA ARG A 224 -7.80 7.76 7.66
C ARG A 224 -7.13 7.00 6.52
N SER A 225 -7.73 7.06 5.34
CA SER A 225 -7.18 6.45 4.13
C SER A 225 -5.80 7.03 3.82
N LEU A 226 -5.65 8.35 3.80
CA LEU A 226 -4.39 9.02 3.53
C LEU A 226 -3.27 8.58 4.48
N LEU A 227 -3.51 8.58 5.79
CA LEU A 227 -2.55 8.15 6.79
C LEU A 227 -2.16 6.68 6.61
N ARG A 228 -3.16 5.80 6.40
CA ARG A 228 -2.92 4.38 6.15
C ARG A 228 -2.08 4.16 4.88
N TRP A 229 -2.49 4.76 3.76
CA TRP A 229 -1.81 4.58 2.48
C TRP A 229 -0.41 5.17 2.50
N GLY A 230 -0.20 6.30 3.19
CA GLY A 230 1.13 6.84 3.37
C GLY A 230 2.05 5.91 4.16
N CYS A 231 1.59 5.30 5.26
CA CYS A 231 2.37 4.28 5.97
C CYS A 231 2.66 3.05 5.07
N GLU A 232 1.69 2.61 4.28
CA GLU A 232 1.88 1.51 3.33
C GLU A 232 2.91 1.84 2.24
N CYS A 233 2.97 3.08 1.76
CA CYS A 233 4.01 3.55 0.85
C CYS A 233 5.38 3.53 1.54
N VAL A 234 5.50 4.03 2.77
CA VAL A 234 6.76 3.96 3.53
C VAL A 234 7.20 2.50 3.73
N LYS A 235 6.27 1.61 4.07
CA LYS A 235 6.53 0.17 4.19
C LYS A 235 7.12 -0.40 2.91
N ALA A 236 6.55 -0.06 1.75
CA ALA A 236 7.00 -0.55 0.45
C ALA A 236 8.36 0.04 0.03
N LEU A 237 8.54 1.36 0.21
CA LEU A 237 9.77 2.07 -0.11
C LEU A 237 10.95 1.67 0.79
N SER A 238 10.67 1.27 2.03
CA SER A 238 11.72 0.88 2.99
C SER A 238 12.14 -0.59 2.86
N TRP A 239 11.73 -1.28 1.79
CA TRP A 239 12.07 -2.69 1.61
C TRP A 239 13.51 -2.90 1.14
N ASP A 240 14.08 -1.95 0.40
CA ASP A 240 15.48 -1.96 -0.02
C ASP A 240 16.34 -0.93 0.73
N ASP A 241 17.66 -1.11 0.71
CA ASP A 241 18.62 -0.32 1.48
C ASP A 241 18.62 1.17 1.10
N ASP A 242 18.45 1.46 -0.19
CA ASP A 242 18.47 2.82 -0.71
C ASP A 242 17.19 3.57 -0.32
N GLY A 243 16.03 2.92 -0.48
CA GLY A 243 14.73 3.46 -0.15
C GLY A 243 14.53 3.61 1.36
N GLY A 244 14.98 2.65 2.15
CA GLY A 244 15.04 2.75 3.61
C GLY A 244 15.91 3.91 4.08
N SER A 245 17.10 4.07 3.49
CA SER A 245 17.99 5.19 3.76
C SER A 245 17.39 6.53 3.35
N ALA A 246 16.70 6.58 2.21
CA ALA A 246 16.03 7.79 1.74
C ALA A 246 14.84 8.18 2.63
N CYS A 247 14.01 7.23 3.05
CA CYS A 247 12.97 7.47 4.04
C CYS A 247 13.55 7.97 5.36
N HIS A 248 14.66 7.40 5.82
CA HIS A 248 15.34 7.87 7.03
C HIS A 248 15.83 9.33 6.90
N ARG A 249 16.48 9.70 5.78
CA ARG A 249 16.91 11.08 5.53
C ARG A 249 15.73 12.07 5.54
N ALA A 250 14.55 11.61 5.16
CA ALA A 250 13.31 12.37 5.20
C ALA A 250 12.56 12.26 6.56
N ASP A 251 13.25 11.87 7.63
CA ASP A 251 12.73 11.73 9.00
C ASP A 251 11.56 10.72 9.13
N GLY A 252 11.55 9.70 8.27
CA GLY A 252 10.42 8.76 8.15
C GLY A 252 10.03 8.05 9.44
N GLY A 253 10.98 7.77 10.33
CA GLY A 253 10.69 7.17 11.64
C GLY A 253 9.81 8.05 12.52
N ASN A 254 10.15 9.34 12.67
CA ASN A 254 9.37 10.27 13.49
C ASN A 254 8.05 10.67 12.80
N VAL A 255 8.03 10.73 11.46
CA VAL A 255 6.80 10.97 10.70
C VAL A 255 5.80 9.82 10.90
N VAL A 256 6.22 8.56 10.73
CA VAL A 256 5.34 7.41 10.95
C VAL A 256 4.89 7.32 12.41
N ALA A 257 5.77 7.58 13.38
CA ALA A 257 5.38 7.66 14.79
C ALA A 257 4.34 8.77 15.05
N SER A 258 4.46 9.90 14.36
CA SER A 258 3.49 10.99 14.42
C SER A 258 2.15 10.59 13.81
N VAL A 259 2.14 9.84 12.70
CA VAL A 259 0.92 9.24 12.14
C VAL A 259 0.25 8.31 13.15
N MET A 260 1.01 7.42 13.78
CA MET A 260 0.50 6.52 14.83
C MET A 260 -0.02 7.28 16.07
N SER A 261 0.35 8.55 16.24
CA SER A 261 -0.18 9.37 17.34
C SER A 261 -1.60 9.89 17.07
N VAL A 262 -2.13 9.72 15.85
CA VAL A 262 -3.32 10.42 15.39
C VAL A 262 -4.27 9.52 14.59
N PRO A 263 -5.57 9.57 14.90
CA PRO A 263 -6.15 9.19 16.18
C PRO A 263 -5.88 7.72 16.53
N PHE A 264 -5.65 7.48 17.81
CA PHE A 264 -5.38 6.15 18.36
C PHE A 264 -6.46 5.12 18.08
N SER A 265 -7.67 5.50 17.64
CA SER A 265 -8.81 4.63 17.38
C SER A 265 -8.85 3.98 15.98
N TRP A 266 -7.83 4.19 15.14
CA TRP A 266 -7.76 3.60 13.80
C TRP A 266 -6.79 2.41 13.76
N PRO A 267 -7.24 1.18 14.06
CA PRO A 267 -6.37 0.01 14.15
C PRO A 267 -5.61 -0.27 12.85
N ASP A 268 -6.23 -0.06 11.69
CA ASP A 268 -5.58 -0.27 10.38
C ASP A 268 -4.44 0.72 10.11
N VAL A 269 -4.52 1.95 10.62
CA VAL A 269 -3.42 2.92 10.56
C VAL A 269 -2.30 2.51 11.51
N GLN A 270 -2.63 2.00 12.71
CA GLN A 270 -1.64 1.50 13.66
C GLN A 270 -0.88 0.29 13.11
N VAL A 271 -1.61 -0.68 12.53
CA VAL A 271 -1.02 -1.83 11.82
C VAL A 271 -0.05 -1.35 10.74
N ALA A 272 -0.50 -0.48 9.84
CA ALA A 272 0.34 0.02 8.76
C ALA A 272 1.59 0.77 9.29
N GLY A 273 1.44 1.56 10.35
CA GLY A 273 2.53 2.29 10.99
C GLY A 273 3.57 1.38 11.64
N VAL A 274 3.14 0.35 12.39
CA VAL A 274 4.04 -0.63 13.00
C VAL A 274 4.85 -1.36 11.95
N ILE A 275 4.22 -1.82 10.86
CA ILE A 275 4.91 -2.54 9.79
C ILE A 275 5.89 -1.61 9.06
N ALA A 276 5.49 -0.36 8.79
CA ALA A 276 6.37 0.62 8.16
C ALA A 276 7.63 0.90 9.01
N LEU A 277 7.47 1.08 10.34
CA LEU A 277 8.60 1.25 11.25
C LEU A 277 9.49 0.00 11.30
N ARG A 278 8.92 -1.21 11.31
CA ARG A 278 9.68 -2.47 11.31
C ARG A 278 10.55 -2.57 10.06
N ASN A 279 10.01 -2.22 8.89
CA ASN A 279 10.77 -2.22 7.64
C ASN A 279 11.86 -1.16 7.64
N LEU A 280 11.57 0.07 8.08
CA LEU A 280 12.58 1.12 8.24
C LEU A 280 13.75 0.65 9.11
N LEU A 281 13.47 0.01 10.25
CA LEU A 281 14.47 -0.45 11.21
C LEU A 281 15.35 -1.59 10.69
N SER A 282 14.99 -2.22 9.57
CA SER A 282 15.88 -3.18 8.90
C SER A 282 17.18 -2.51 8.44
N HIS A 283 17.16 -1.19 8.24
CA HIS A 283 18.28 -0.37 7.80
C HIS A 283 19.04 0.26 8.96
N GLU A 284 20.37 0.16 8.95
CA GLU A 284 21.22 0.59 10.07
C GLU A 284 21.08 2.08 10.40
N ALA A 285 21.09 2.96 9.40
CA ALA A 285 20.98 4.41 9.60
C ALA A 285 19.63 4.79 10.23
N ALA A 286 18.53 4.22 9.71
CA ALA A 286 17.20 4.38 10.27
C ALA A 286 17.13 3.85 11.71
N ARG A 287 17.75 2.69 11.96
CA ARG A 287 17.80 2.06 13.27
C ARG A 287 18.47 2.94 14.32
N ARG A 288 19.64 3.50 14.01
CA ARG A 288 20.34 4.44 14.90
C ARG A 288 19.48 5.64 15.26
N SER A 289 18.83 6.23 14.26
CA SER A 289 17.98 7.40 14.46
C SER A 289 16.73 7.12 15.29
N VAL A 290 16.05 6.00 15.03
CA VAL A 290 14.88 5.58 15.81
C VAL A 290 15.27 5.18 17.23
N VAL A 291 16.45 4.58 17.45
CA VAL A 291 16.92 4.27 18.81
C VAL A 291 17.27 5.54 19.58
N ALA A 292 17.82 6.56 18.91
CA ALA A 292 18.13 7.86 19.51
C ALA A 292 16.88 8.70 19.82
N SER A 293 15.73 8.43 19.19
CA SER A 293 14.45 9.10 19.44
C SER A 293 13.46 8.10 20.05
N PRO A 294 13.13 8.13 21.35
CA PRO A 294 12.27 7.12 21.97
C PRO A 294 10.81 7.15 21.48
N SER A 295 10.42 8.17 20.70
CA SER A 295 9.06 8.38 20.23
C SER A 295 8.51 7.18 19.43
N PRO A 296 9.15 6.66 18.36
CA PRO A 296 8.58 5.57 17.57
C PRO A 296 8.43 4.27 18.38
N ILE A 297 9.41 3.92 19.23
CA ILE A 297 9.34 2.74 20.10
C ILE A 297 8.16 2.87 21.07
N THR A 298 8.01 4.04 21.71
CA THR A 298 6.91 4.31 22.64
C THR A 298 5.56 4.17 21.95
N ARG A 299 5.45 4.62 20.68
CA ARG A 299 4.21 4.48 19.90
C ARG A 299 3.88 3.03 19.55
N VAL A 300 4.87 2.21 19.22
CA VAL A 300 4.66 0.78 18.96
C VAL A 300 4.16 0.07 20.22
N VAL A 301 4.79 0.31 21.37
CA VAL A 301 4.34 -0.26 22.66
C VAL A 301 2.94 0.21 23.02
N ALA A 302 2.64 1.50 22.83
CA ALA A 302 1.29 2.03 23.05
C ALA A 302 0.25 1.34 22.14
N ALA A 303 0.56 1.14 20.85
CA ALA A 303 -0.31 0.45 19.92
C ALA A 303 -0.56 -1.02 20.34
N MET A 304 0.48 -1.74 20.75
CA MET A 304 0.37 -3.12 21.25
C MET A 304 -0.54 -3.22 22.49
N ASN A 305 -0.47 -2.24 23.39
CA ASN A 305 -1.30 -2.19 24.59
C ASN A 305 -2.76 -1.81 24.29
N LEU A 306 -2.98 -0.89 23.35
CA LEU A 306 -4.33 -0.46 22.95
C LEU A 306 -5.06 -1.52 22.12
N TYR A 307 -4.32 -2.35 21.37
CA TYR A 307 -4.85 -3.32 20.43
C TYR A 307 -4.34 -4.75 20.69
N PRO A 308 -4.58 -5.31 21.89
CA PRO A 308 -4.05 -6.63 22.25
C PRO A 308 -4.64 -7.78 21.41
N THR A 309 -5.79 -7.55 20.76
CA THR A 309 -6.46 -8.54 19.91
C THR A 309 -6.07 -8.44 18.44
N GLU A 310 -5.29 -7.43 18.04
CA GLU A 310 -4.83 -7.28 16.65
C GLU A 310 -3.52 -8.05 16.46
N PRO A 311 -3.54 -9.24 15.83
CA PRO A 311 -2.38 -10.13 15.79
C PRO A 311 -1.21 -9.51 15.02
N GLU A 312 -1.49 -8.70 14.01
CA GLU A 312 -0.45 -8.03 13.22
C GLU A 312 0.32 -7.00 14.07
N ILE A 313 -0.37 -6.20 14.89
CA ILE A 313 0.30 -5.24 15.79
C ILE A 313 1.19 -5.99 16.79
N GLY A 314 0.69 -7.08 17.38
CA GLY A 314 1.46 -7.89 18.33
C GLY A 314 2.68 -8.54 17.69
N SER A 315 2.51 -9.16 16.51
CA SER A 315 3.58 -9.87 15.79
C SER A 315 4.66 -8.90 15.29
N TYR A 316 4.29 -7.90 14.49
CA TYR A 316 5.26 -6.96 13.92
C TYR A 316 5.83 -6.02 14.97
N GLY A 317 5.06 -5.66 16.01
CA GLY A 317 5.56 -4.88 17.14
C GLY A 317 6.63 -5.63 17.92
N SER A 318 6.42 -6.92 18.18
CA SER A 318 7.43 -7.75 18.87
C SER A 318 8.70 -7.93 18.04
N GLU A 319 8.56 -8.15 16.72
CA GLU A 319 9.70 -8.25 15.81
C GLU A 319 10.51 -6.94 15.77
N LEU A 320 9.81 -5.81 15.70
CA LEU A 320 10.42 -4.48 15.75
C LEU A 320 11.24 -4.29 17.03
N LEU A 321 10.66 -4.62 18.19
CA LEU A 321 11.33 -4.51 19.48
C LEU A 321 12.55 -5.45 19.56
N ALA A 322 12.46 -6.64 18.98
CA ALA A 322 13.59 -7.56 18.87
C ALA A 322 14.71 -6.99 17.99
N ILE A 323 14.40 -6.37 16.84
CA ILE A 323 15.39 -5.70 15.97
C ILE A 323 16.13 -4.60 16.72
N VAL A 324 15.40 -3.81 17.53
CA VAL A 324 16.00 -2.76 18.37
C VAL A 324 16.88 -3.36 19.46
N ALA A 325 16.38 -4.34 20.22
CA ALA A 325 17.13 -4.96 21.31
C ALA A 325 18.42 -5.66 20.83
N LEU A 326 18.34 -6.36 19.70
CA LEU A 326 19.47 -7.11 19.12
C LEU A 326 20.49 -6.21 18.39
N SER A 327 20.18 -4.94 18.18
CA SER A 327 21.08 -4.04 17.45
C SER A 327 22.30 -3.58 18.24
N GLY A 328 22.29 -3.73 19.57
CA GLY A 328 23.38 -3.27 20.44
C GLY A 328 23.56 -1.74 20.44
N LEU A 329 22.60 -0.98 19.91
CA LEU A 329 22.69 0.47 19.81
C LEU A 329 22.33 1.13 21.15
N CYS A 330 23.16 2.05 21.64
CA CYS A 330 22.82 2.84 22.83
C CYS A 330 21.60 3.73 22.55
N PRO A 331 20.53 3.69 23.37
CA PRO A 331 19.40 4.62 23.32
C PRO A 331 19.81 6.08 23.41
N CYS A 332 20.92 6.36 24.07
CA CYS A 332 21.43 7.70 24.29
C CYS A 332 21.92 8.40 23.01
N CYS A 333 22.45 7.64 22.05
CA CYS A 333 23.16 8.22 20.90
C CYS A 333 23.11 7.35 19.63
N GLY A 334 22.30 6.29 19.60
CA GLY A 334 22.25 5.33 18.51
C GLY A 334 23.58 4.59 18.30
N GLY A 335 24.34 4.33 19.37
CA GLY A 335 25.61 3.59 19.32
C GLY A 335 26.87 4.41 19.00
N ALA A 336 26.81 5.75 19.07
CA ALA A 336 27.98 6.62 18.92
C ALA A 336 28.88 6.70 20.18
N CYS A 337 28.43 6.20 21.33
CA CYS A 337 29.26 6.04 22.53
C CYS A 337 29.90 4.65 22.52
N ASP A 338 31.15 4.52 22.97
CA ASP A 338 31.94 3.28 22.98
C ASP A 338 31.44 2.20 23.97
N GLY A 339 30.13 2.00 24.08
CA GLY A 339 29.56 0.73 24.55
C GLY A 339 29.51 0.48 26.06
N ALA A 340 29.54 1.51 26.92
CA ALA A 340 29.54 1.29 28.37
C ALA A 340 28.14 1.27 29.04
N SER A 341 27.04 1.26 28.28
CA SER A 341 25.67 1.31 28.84
C SER A 341 24.92 0.01 28.56
N ASP A 342 24.79 -0.86 29.57
CA ASP A 342 23.89 -2.02 29.52
C ASP A 342 22.44 -1.54 29.44
N VAL A 343 21.80 -1.74 28.30
CA VAL A 343 20.40 -1.38 28.08
C VAL A 343 19.58 -2.64 28.32
N THR A 344 18.97 -2.72 29.50
CA THR A 344 18.06 -3.81 29.82
C THR A 344 16.67 -3.45 29.32
N VAL A 345 16.21 -4.11 28.25
CA VAL A 345 14.80 -4.05 27.85
C VAL A 345 14.05 -5.16 28.58
N GLU A 346 13.39 -4.80 29.70
CA GLU A 346 12.53 -5.75 30.43
C GLU A 346 11.17 -5.85 29.72
N LEU A 347 11.05 -6.80 28.78
CA LEU A 347 9.76 -7.15 28.19
C LEU A 347 8.94 -7.94 29.20
N ARG A 348 8.10 -7.25 30.00
CA ARG A 348 7.09 -7.89 30.83
C ARG A 348 5.94 -8.38 29.95
N LEU A 349 6.12 -9.57 29.38
CA LEU A 349 5.04 -10.31 28.74
C LEU A 349 4.08 -10.81 29.83
N SER A 350 3.04 -10.02 30.12
CA SER A 350 1.92 -10.51 30.91
C SER A 350 1.37 -11.75 30.21
N PRO A 351 1.19 -12.89 30.90
CA PRO A 351 0.58 -14.06 30.29
C PRO A 351 -0.80 -13.63 29.79
N SER A 352 -0.93 -13.56 28.46
CA SER A 352 -2.19 -13.23 27.80
C SER A 352 -3.27 -14.09 28.42
N MET A 353 -4.37 -13.45 28.83
CA MET A 353 -5.57 -14.14 29.28
C MET A 353 -5.80 -15.31 28.34
N ARG A 354 -5.58 -16.53 28.83
CA ARG A 354 -6.15 -17.72 28.21
C ARG A 354 -7.60 -17.32 27.97
N GLN A 355 -8.00 -17.21 26.70
CA GLN A 355 -9.40 -17.05 26.35
C GLN A 355 -10.12 -18.09 27.19
N ALA A 356 -10.86 -17.62 28.20
CA ALA A 356 -11.76 -18.46 28.92
C ALA A 356 -12.71 -18.92 27.83
N ARG A 357 -12.49 -20.15 27.32
CA ARG A 357 -13.50 -20.85 26.54
C ARG A 357 -14.78 -20.64 27.34
N PRO A 358 -15.82 -19.97 26.80
CA PRO A 358 -17.08 -19.91 27.51
C PRO A 358 -17.42 -21.37 27.80
N ALA A 359 -17.56 -21.70 29.08
CA ALA A 359 -18.01 -23.02 29.48
C ALA A 359 -19.35 -23.21 28.77
N SER A 360 -19.36 -24.05 27.75
CA SER A 360 -20.57 -24.47 27.07
C SER A 360 -21.41 -25.15 28.15
N SER A 361 -22.38 -24.42 28.69
CA SER A 361 -23.41 -24.95 29.56
C SER A 361 -24.39 -25.79 28.74
N THR A 362 -23.90 -26.89 28.17
CA THR A 362 -24.76 -27.99 27.76
C THR A 362 -25.11 -28.77 29.02
N SER A 363 -26.21 -28.39 29.64
CA SER A 363 -26.96 -29.23 30.56
C SER A 363 -27.45 -30.45 29.78
N PHE A 364 -26.78 -31.59 29.97
CA PHE A 364 -27.36 -32.88 29.63
C PHE A 364 -28.27 -33.31 30.79
N PRO A 365 -29.54 -33.67 30.54
CA PRO A 365 -30.36 -34.29 31.58
C PRO A 365 -29.78 -35.67 31.91
N ALA A 366 -29.65 -35.94 33.21
CA ALA A 366 -29.27 -37.24 33.72
C ALA A 366 -30.36 -38.27 33.38
N SER A 367 -30.08 -39.15 32.42
CA SER A 367 -30.81 -40.39 32.24
C SER A 367 -30.33 -41.38 33.30
N SER A 368 -31.18 -41.67 34.28
CA SER A 368 -31.03 -42.82 35.14
C SER A 368 -31.15 -44.09 34.31
N THR A 369 -30.08 -44.89 34.26
CA THR A 369 -30.18 -46.32 33.92
C THR A 369 -29.42 -47.11 34.96
N SER A 370 -30.19 -47.90 35.69
CA SER A 370 -29.73 -48.96 36.60
C SER A 370 -29.00 -50.06 35.84
N PHE A 371 -27.84 -50.46 36.35
CA PHE A 371 -27.52 -51.84 36.72
C PHE A 371 -26.64 -51.82 37.96
#